data_AF-A0A534XJE6-F1
#
_entry.id   AF-A0A534XJE6-F1
#
_cell.length_a   1.000
_cell.length_b   1.000
_cell.length_c   1.000
_cell.angle_alpha   90.00
_cell.angle_beta   90.00
_cell.angle_gamma   90.00
#
_symmetry.space_group_name_H-M   'P 1'
#
loop_
_entity.id
_entity.type
_entity.pdbx_description
1 polymer ?
#
loop_
_entity_poly.entity_id
_entity_poly.type
_entity_poly.pdbx_seq_one_letter_code
_entity_poly.pdbx_strand_id
1 'polypeptide(L)'
;MRKSLPLIALALCSCVRNPATGKMQLNLLSESQEIELGKQAKQEAEQTYGLYKEKPELSQYIEGLGKRLSQESGRPNLPWSYEIVDDASVNAFALPGGPIFITRGILGYLNTEAQLAAVLGHETGHVAARHSANQ
;
A
#
# COMPACT_ATOMS: atom_id res chain seq x y z
N MET A 1 2.19 -48.35 30.09
CA MET A 1 1.59 -48.07 28.77
C MET A 1 0.98 -46.67 28.80
N ARG A 2 1.69 -45.64 28.31
CA ARG A 2 1.17 -44.26 28.26
C ARG A 2 0.38 -44.09 26.96
N LYS A 3 -0.92 -43.82 27.08
CA LYS A 3 -1.81 -43.59 25.93
C LYS A 3 -1.53 -42.19 25.37
N SER A 4 -1.06 -42.13 24.14
CA SER A 4 -0.88 -40.89 23.38
C SER A 4 -2.25 -40.42 22.87
N LEU A 5 -2.70 -39.24 23.28
CA LEU A 5 -3.90 -38.60 22.74
C LEU A 5 -3.49 -37.81 21.47
N PRO A 6 -4.13 -38.01 20.30
CA PRO A 6 -3.78 -37.25 19.11
C PRO A 6 -4.36 -35.84 19.22
N LEU A 7 -3.49 -34.84 19.18
CA LEU A 7 -3.86 -33.43 19.09
C LEU A 7 -4.36 -33.17 17.66
N ILE A 8 -5.67 -33.10 17.47
CA ILE A 8 -6.27 -32.69 16.20
C ILE A 8 -6.04 -31.19 16.06
N ALA A 9 -5.06 -30.79 15.23
CA ALA A 9 -4.84 -29.41 14.86
C ALA A 9 -5.97 -28.97 13.91
N LEU A 10 -6.92 -28.19 14.43
CA LEU A 10 -7.99 -27.60 13.64
C LEU A 10 -7.40 -26.44 12.81
N ALA A 11 -7.13 -26.68 11.53
CA ALA A 11 -6.68 -25.63 10.61
C ALA A 11 -7.83 -24.65 10.33
N LEU A 12 -7.85 -23.52 11.01
CA LEU A 12 -8.75 -22.41 10.73
C LEU A 12 -8.30 -21.73 9.43
N CYS A 13 -8.89 -22.11 8.29
CA CYS A 13 -8.71 -21.39 7.04
C CYS A 13 -9.44 -20.02 7.12
N SER A 14 -8.68 -18.93 7.31
CA SER A 14 -9.22 -17.57 7.19
C SER A 14 -9.40 -17.19 5.72
N CYS A 15 -10.54 -17.57 5.16
CA CYS A 15 -11.00 -17.02 3.89
C CYS A 15 -11.56 -15.61 4.16
N VAL A 16 -10.93 -14.58 3.60
CA VAL A 16 -11.39 -13.18 3.69
C VAL A 16 -11.85 -12.74 2.30
N ARG A 17 -12.94 -11.97 2.24
CA ARG A 17 -13.42 -11.40 0.97
C ARG A 17 -12.52 -10.22 0.56
N ASN A 18 -11.92 -10.30 -0.61
CA ASN A 18 -11.12 -9.21 -1.17
C ASN A 18 -12.06 -8.01 -1.48
N PRO A 19 -11.82 -6.83 -0.90
CA PRO A 19 -12.73 -5.69 -1.04
C PRO A 19 -12.69 -5.06 -2.44
N ALA A 20 -11.61 -5.24 -3.20
CA ALA A 20 -11.50 -4.75 -4.57
C ALA A 20 -12.17 -5.69 -5.60
N THR A 21 -12.03 -7.01 -5.44
CA THR A 21 -12.53 -7.98 -6.43
C THR A 21 -13.82 -8.69 -6.01
N GLY A 22 -14.18 -8.61 -4.73
CA GLY A 22 -15.32 -9.32 -4.14
C GLY A 22 -15.14 -10.83 -3.99
N LYS A 23 -13.97 -11.40 -4.36
CA LYS A 23 -13.68 -12.84 -4.30
C LYS A 23 -13.16 -13.26 -2.92
N MET A 24 -13.44 -14.49 -2.50
CA MET A 24 -12.83 -15.08 -1.31
C MET A 24 -11.38 -15.46 -1.60
N GLN A 25 -10.46 -14.97 -0.79
CA GLN A 25 -9.04 -15.29 -0.89
C GLN A 25 -8.51 -15.65 0.50
N LEU A 26 -7.52 -16.54 0.54
CA LEU A 26 -6.75 -16.78 1.75
C LEU A 26 -5.95 -15.52 2.04
N ASN A 27 -6.23 -14.90 3.18
CA ASN A 27 -5.40 -13.83 3.71
C ASN A 27 -4.97 -14.20 5.12
N LEU A 28 -3.66 -14.24 5.33
CA LEU A 28 -3.04 -14.67 6.58
C LEU A 28 -2.85 -13.51 7.56
N LEU A 29 -3.01 -12.25 7.10
CA LEU A 29 -2.87 -11.06 7.93
C LEU A 29 -4.24 -10.40 8.18
N SER A 30 -4.49 -10.01 9.44
CA SER A 30 -5.56 -9.07 9.76
C SER A 30 -5.24 -7.69 9.18
N GLU A 31 -6.25 -6.83 9.06
CA GLU A 31 -6.03 -5.44 8.61
C GLU A 31 -5.12 -4.65 9.57
N SER A 32 -5.24 -4.88 10.87
CA SER A 32 -4.38 -4.24 11.87
C SER A 32 -2.92 -4.68 11.74
N GLN A 33 -2.67 -5.96 11.45
CA GLN A 33 -1.32 -6.48 11.19
C GLN A 33 -0.76 -5.91 9.89
N GLU A 34 -1.58 -5.79 8.85
CA GLU A 34 -1.21 -5.18 7.58
C GLU A 34 -0.80 -3.71 7.76
N ILE A 35 -1.55 -2.94 8.54
CA ILE A 35 -1.26 -1.53 8.85
C ILE A 35 0.06 -1.40 9.63
N GLU A 36 0.29 -2.26 10.63
CA GLU A 36 1.51 -2.20 11.44
C GLU A 36 2.75 -2.55 10.59
N LEU A 37 2.64 -3.57 9.75
CA LEU A 37 3.70 -3.93 8.79
C LEU A 37 3.99 -2.77 7.82
N GLY A 38 2.92 -2.15 7.29
CA GLY A 38 3.00 -0.98 6.44
C GLY A 38 3.75 0.18 7.08
N LYS A 39 3.48 0.44 8.35
CA LYS A 39 4.14 1.51 9.12
C LYS A 39 5.64 1.25 9.30
N GLN A 40 6.02 0.01 9.57
CA GLN A 40 7.43 -0.39 9.70
C GLN A 40 8.15 -0.25 8.35
N ALA A 41 7.57 -0.82 7.28
CA ALA A 41 8.11 -0.73 5.93
C ALA A 41 8.20 0.72 5.43
N LYS A 42 7.24 1.58 5.81
CA LYS A 42 7.27 3.02 5.51
C LYS A 42 8.50 3.69 6.12
N GLN A 43 8.78 3.42 7.39
CA GLN A 43 9.96 3.98 8.06
C GLN A 43 11.27 3.53 7.40
N GLU A 44 11.35 2.26 6.99
CA GLU A 44 12.50 1.72 6.25
C GLU A 44 12.66 2.38 4.88
N ALA A 45 11.56 2.58 4.14
CA ALA A 45 11.57 3.26 2.85
C ALA A 45 12.03 4.72 2.98
N GLU A 46 11.51 5.47 3.96
CA GLU A 46 11.94 6.86 4.23
C GLU A 46 13.43 6.95 4.59
N GLN A 47 13.97 5.98 5.34
CA GLN A 47 15.39 5.91 5.66
C GLN A 47 16.24 5.56 4.45
N THR A 48 15.74 4.70 3.57
CA THR A 48 16.46 4.21 2.40
C THR A 48 16.54 5.25 1.30
N TYR A 49 15.41 5.86 0.94
CA TYR A 49 15.32 6.76 -0.21
C TYR A 49 15.37 8.24 0.17
N GLY A 50 15.05 8.59 1.43
CA GLY A 50 14.82 9.96 1.83
C GLY A 50 13.52 10.53 1.25
N LEU A 51 12.94 11.52 1.93
CA LEU A 51 11.78 12.27 1.41
C LEU A 51 12.25 13.44 0.56
N TYR A 52 11.58 13.66 -0.58
CA TYR A 52 11.80 14.83 -1.42
C TYR A 52 11.16 16.06 -0.77
N LYS A 53 12.00 16.98 -0.28
CA LYS A 53 11.57 18.14 0.53
C LYS A 53 11.68 19.49 -0.18
N GLU A 54 12.24 19.53 -1.39
CA GLU A 54 12.53 20.80 -2.08
C GLU A 54 11.27 21.52 -2.58
N LYS A 55 10.17 20.78 -2.84
CA LYS A 55 8.89 21.32 -3.34
C LYS A 55 7.73 20.89 -2.43
N PRO A 56 7.57 21.50 -1.25
CA PRO A 56 6.53 21.13 -0.30
C PRO A 56 5.11 21.28 -0.87
N GLU A 57 4.88 22.25 -1.75
CA GLU A 57 3.60 22.44 -2.44
C GLU A 57 3.24 21.27 -3.36
N LEU A 58 4.24 20.65 -3.99
CA LEU A 58 4.04 19.48 -4.84
C LEU A 58 3.70 18.25 -3.99
N SER A 59 4.41 18.06 -2.88
CA SER A 59 4.11 16.96 -1.94
C SER A 59 2.69 17.09 -1.37
N GLN A 60 2.27 18.29 -0.96
CA GLN A 60 0.90 18.54 -0.50
C GLN A 60 -0.15 18.27 -1.58
N TYR A 61 0.14 18.68 -2.82
CA TYR A 61 -0.76 18.44 -3.94
C TYR A 61 -0.92 16.94 -4.24
N ILE A 62 0.18 16.19 -4.31
CA ILE A 62 0.18 14.74 -4.54
C ILE A 62 -0.55 14.03 -3.40
N GLU A 63 -0.31 14.43 -2.15
CA GLU A 63 -1.01 13.91 -0.99
C GLU A 63 -2.53 14.14 -1.07
N GLY A 64 -2.95 15.35 -1.43
CA GLY A 64 -4.36 15.69 -1.58
C GLY A 64 -5.03 14.98 -2.75
N LEU A 65 -4.33 14.81 -3.88
CA LEU A 65 -4.83 14.03 -5.02
C LEU A 65 -4.97 12.55 -4.66
N GLY A 66 -3.93 11.95 -4.09
CA GLY A 66 -3.95 10.55 -3.66
C GLY A 66 -5.05 10.28 -2.64
N LYS A 67 -5.22 11.16 -1.64
CA LYS A 67 -6.30 11.04 -0.66
C LYS A 67 -7.68 11.02 -1.31
N ARG A 68 -7.95 11.90 -2.28
CA ARG A 68 -9.21 11.89 -3.05
C ARG A 68 -9.41 10.56 -3.78
N LEU A 69 -8.37 10.02 -4.43
CA LEU A 69 -8.44 8.73 -5.11
C LEU A 69 -8.72 7.57 -4.14
N SER A 70 -8.07 7.56 -2.98
CA SER A 70 -8.31 6.49 -1.98
C SER A 70 -9.71 6.49 -1.38
N GLN A 71 -10.41 7.63 -1.35
CA GLN A 71 -11.80 7.67 -0.87
C GLN A 71 -12.75 6.88 -1.79
N GLU A 72 -12.41 6.76 -3.08
CA GLU A 72 -13.16 5.98 -4.05
C GLU A 72 -12.72 4.49 -4.08
N SER A 73 -11.76 4.10 -3.22
CA SER A 73 -11.30 2.72 -3.15
C SER A 73 -12.26 1.83 -2.34
N GLY A 74 -12.09 0.50 -2.44
CA GLY A 74 -12.79 -0.45 -1.57
C GLY A 74 -12.35 -0.43 -0.09
N ARG A 75 -11.37 0.42 0.27
CA ARG A 75 -10.80 0.53 1.63
C ARG A 75 -10.54 2.00 2.02
N PRO A 76 -11.56 2.86 2.04
CA PRO A 76 -11.39 4.31 2.24
C PRO A 76 -10.87 4.69 3.64
N ASN A 77 -11.01 3.79 4.62
CA ASN A 77 -10.66 4.04 6.02
C ASN A 77 -9.22 3.63 6.41
N LEU A 78 -8.39 3.18 5.46
CA LEU A 78 -6.97 2.93 5.76
C LEU A 78 -6.23 4.24 6.05
N PRO A 79 -5.12 4.19 6.80
CA PRO A 79 -4.24 5.34 7.02
C PRO A 79 -3.40 5.64 5.77
N TRP A 80 -4.05 6.02 4.67
CA TRP A 80 -3.39 6.34 3.41
C TRP A 80 -2.39 7.50 3.55
N SER A 81 -1.19 7.31 3.01
CA SER A 81 -0.21 8.38 2.83
C SER A 81 0.35 8.30 1.42
N TYR A 82 0.62 9.46 0.82
CA TYR A 82 1.22 9.55 -0.50
C TYR A 82 2.41 10.51 -0.40
N GLU A 83 3.60 9.99 -0.63
CA GLU A 83 4.84 10.71 -0.37
C GLU A 83 5.79 10.61 -1.56
N ILE A 84 6.57 11.66 -1.77
CA ILE A 84 7.61 11.68 -2.80
C ILE A 84 8.93 11.30 -2.14
N VAL A 85 9.61 10.29 -2.68
CA VAL A 85 10.97 9.93 -2.26
C VAL A 85 12.02 10.55 -3.17
N ASP A 86 13.19 10.88 -2.61
CA ASP A 86 14.29 11.50 -3.34
C ASP A 86 15.13 10.48 -4.13
N ASP A 87 14.46 9.75 -5.01
CA ASP A 87 15.06 8.73 -5.87
C ASP A 87 14.89 9.10 -7.35
N ALA A 88 15.95 8.92 -8.14
CA ALA A 88 15.98 9.29 -9.56
C ALA A 88 15.43 8.20 -10.50
N SER A 89 15.15 7.00 -10.01
CA SER A 89 14.50 5.93 -10.78
C SER A 89 13.09 6.34 -11.20
N VAL A 90 12.56 5.70 -12.24
CA VAL A 90 11.20 5.91 -12.71
C VAL A 90 10.32 4.84 -12.06
N ASN A 91 9.77 5.13 -10.88
CA ASN A 91 8.99 4.15 -10.13
C ASN A 91 7.90 4.79 -9.25
N ALA A 92 6.90 3.97 -8.90
CA ALA A 92 5.97 4.21 -7.81
C ALA A 92 5.69 2.86 -7.15
N PHE A 93 5.44 2.84 -5.85
CA PHE A 93 5.19 1.60 -5.14
C PHE A 93 4.28 1.80 -3.95
N ALA A 94 3.50 0.77 -3.65
CA ALA A 94 2.61 0.73 -2.52
C ALA A 94 3.06 -0.28 -1.47
N LEU A 95 3.02 0.14 -0.21
CA LEU A 95 3.27 -0.71 0.94
C LEU A 95 1.93 -1.19 1.55
N PRO A 96 1.96 -2.31 2.30
CA PRO A 96 0.78 -2.78 3.02
C PRO A 96 0.10 -1.68 3.84
N GLY A 97 -1.23 -1.68 3.92
CA GLY A 97 -1.94 -0.80 4.86
C GLY A 97 -2.05 0.69 4.48
N GLY A 98 -1.61 1.10 3.28
CA GLY A 98 -1.92 2.45 2.76
C GLY A 98 -0.76 3.39 2.39
N PRO A 99 0.52 3.19 2.79
CA PRO A 99 1.59 4.06 2.32
C PRO A 99 1.87 3.83 0.84
N ILE A 100 1.88 4.91 0.07
CA ILE A 100 2.23 4.93 -1.34
C ILE A 100 3.37 5.93 -1.54
N PHE A 101 4.38 5.50 -2.28
CA PHE A 101 5.52 6.32 -2.63
C PHE A 101 5.62 6.51 -4.13
N ILE A 102 5.99 7.72 -4.53
CA ILE A 102 6.32 8.06 -5.91
C ILE A 102 7.75 8.60 -5.93
N THR A 103 8.58 8.17 -6.88
CA THR A 103 9.96 8.65 -6.94
C THR A 103 10.02 10.05 -7.54
N ARG A 104 11.04 10.83 -7.20
CA ARG A 104 11.30 12.10 -7.91
C ARG A 104 11.51 11.86 -9.41
N GLY A 105 12.15 10.76 -9.80
CA GLY A 105 12.46 10.44 -11.19
C GLY A 105 11.21 10.27 -12.08
N ILE A 106 10.16 9.59 -11.61
CA ILE A 106 8.95 9.39 -12.43
C ILE A 106 8.21 10.71 -12.70
N LEU A 107 8.29 11.70 -11.81
CA LEU A 107 7.64 13.01 -11.99
C LEU A 107 8.11 13.73 -13.25
N GLY A 108 9.36 13.50 -13.70
CA GLY A 108 9.90 14.06 -14.94
C GLY A 108 9.28 13.48 -16.22
N TYR A 109 8.53 12.38 -16.12
CA TYR A 109 7.89 11.70 -17.25
C TYR A 109 6.37 11.92 -17.31
N LEU A 110 5.78 12.46 -16.24
CA LEU A 110 4.34 12.72 -16.14
C LEU A 110 4.04 14.11 -16.68
N ASN A 111 3.38 14.18 -17.84
CA ASN A 111 3.12 15.42 -18.56
C ASN A 111 1.74 16.01 -18.25
N THR A 112 0.88 15.26 -17.56
CA THR A 112 -0.48 15.68 -17.23
C THR A 112 -0.88 15.17 -15.84
N GLU A 113 -1.80 15.88 -15.20
CA GLU A 113 -2.44 15.43 -13.95
C GLU A 113 -3.10 14.05 -14.12
N ALA A 114 -3.69 13.78 -15.28
CA ALA A 114 -4.34 12.49 -15.56
C ALA A 114 -3.34 11.32 -15.53
N GLN A 115 -2.11 11.51 -16.03
CA GLN A 115 -1.07 10.49 -15.95
C GLN A 115 -0.59 10.26 -14.51
N LEU A 116 -0.43 11.34 -13.73
CA LEU A 116 -0.14 11.23 -12.30
C LEU A 116 -1.26 10.49 -11.57
N ALA A 117 -2.51 10.87 -11.79
CA ALA A 117 -3.67 10.21 -11.19
C ALA A 117 -3.76 8.74 -11.58
N ALA A 118 -3.40 8.38 -12.81
CA ALA A 118 -3.36 6.98 -13.26
C ALA A 118 -2.31 6.17 -12.49
N VAL A 119 -1.10 6.71 -12.29
CA VAL A 119 -0.04 6.06 -11.48
C VAL A 119 -0.49 5.91 -10.02
N LEU A 120 -0.96 6.99 -9.39
CA LEU A 120 -1.42 6.94 -8.00
C LEU A 120 -2.60 5.97 -7.84
N GLY A 121 -3.57 6.02 -8.75
CA GLY A 121 -4.74 5.14 -8.73
C GLY A 121 -4.38 3.66 -8.95
N HIS A 122 -3.36 3.37 -9.78
CA HIS A 122 -2.82 2.02 -9.94
C HIS A 122 -2.27 1.49 -8.60
N GLU A 123 -1.44 2.28 -7.92
CA GLU A 123 -0.88 1.92 -6.61
C GLU A 123 -1.96 1.82 -5.52
N THR A 124 -2.95 2.73 -5.49
CA THR A 124 -4.12 2.63 -4.61
C THR A 124 -4.88 1.32 -4.86
N GLY A 125 -5.01 0.90 -6.11
CA GLY A 125 -5.65 -0.35 -6.51
C GLY A 125 -4.95 -1.57 -5.92
N HIS A 126 -3.62 -1.60 -5.91
CA HIS A 126 -2.84 -2.69 -5.32
C HIS A 126 -3.09 -2.85 -3.82
N VAL A 127 -3.09 -1.75 -3.06
CA VAL A 127 -3.39 -1.77 -1.62
C VAL A 127 -4.85 -2.15 -1.36
N ALA A 128 -5.77 -1.59 -2.15
CA ALA A 128 -7.20 -1.91 -2.05
C ALA A 128 -7.44 -3.40 -2.29
N ALA A 129 -6.72 -4.00 -3.22
CA ALA A 129 -6.77 -5.43 -3.51
C ALA A 129 -5.92 -6.31 -2.59
N ARG A 130 -5.17 -5.73 -1.64
CA ARG A 130 -4.21 -6.43 -0.77
C ARG A 130 -3.13 -7.19 -1.55
N HIS A 131 -2.68 -6.64 -2.67
CA HIS A 131 -1.61 -7.20 -3.51
C HIS A 131 -0.21 -6.70 -3.13
N SER A 132 -0.10 -5.71 -2.23
CA SER A 132 1.18 -5.11 -1.81
C SER A 132 2.22 -6.10 -1.26
N ALA A 133 1.83 -7.34 -0.92
CA ALA A 133 2.75 -8.38 -0.48
C ALA A 133 3.51 -9.10 -1.63
N ASN A 134 3.12 -8.91 -2.91
CA ASN A 134 3.72 -9.58 -4.06
C ASN A 134 3.80 -8.63 -5.28
N GLN A 135 4.64 -7.61 -5.23
CA GLN A 135 4.85 -6.62 -6.30
C GLN A 135 6.25 -6.75 -6.90
#